data_AF-A0A1V1TU15-F1
#
_entry.id   AF-A0A1V1TU15-F1
#
_cell.length_a   1.000
_cell.length_b   1.000
_cell.length_c   1.000
_cell.angle_alpha   90.00
_cell.angle_beta   90.00
_cell.angle_gamma   90.00
#
_symmetry.space_group_name_H-M   'P 1'
#
loop_
_entity.id
_entity.type
_entity.pdbx_description
1 polymer ?
#
loop_
_entity_poly.entity_id
_entity_poly.type
_entity_poly.pdbx_seq_one_letter_code
_entity_poly.pdbx_strand_id
1 'polypeptide(L)'
;MAGSILNHDIADIITKYGLSERSARNSVQGHPWDKLAEMLANSWSPGNPEGSVADNQLQQQEVATYITNNLVFDSSDHLGYGVGPRGSPRLKRALASFFNSDFRAHEPVKEADVIVFPEVIAVLDALAWSICNENKGIITPMPFYTGLKPANTWREIARFCGSNGLHLIRDEIFAKSVHDNPHASHGGPHTSVLSLDLSDCIDRHLVHVASGLRLGVLVSKSEGLLAAVTSIWQDSSIYPAERLP
;
A
#
# COMPACT_ATOMS: atom_id res chain seq x y z
N MET A 1 0.31 15.99 24.10
CA MET A 1 -0.92 16.64 24.58
C MET A 1 -1.63 17.21 23.36
N ALA A 2 -2.74 16.61 22.95
CA ALA A 2 -3.57 17.15 21.88
C ALA A 2 -4.36 18.33 22.46
N GLY A 3 -3.96 19.55 22.13
CA GLY A 3 -4.74 20.75 22.45
C GLY A 3 -6.08 20.68 21.73
N SER A 4 -7.16 20.99 22.44
CA SER A 4 -8.49 21.09 21.84
C SER A 4 -8.47 22.19 20.78
N ILE A 5 -8.43 21.80 19.52
CA ILE A 5 -8.57 22.72 18.39
C ILE A 5 -10.01 23.22 18.45
N LEU A 6 -10.17 24.48 18.84
CA LEU A 6 -11.48 25.12 18.89
C LEU A 6 -12.00 25.22 17.45
N ASN A 7 -13.22 24.76 17.20
CA ASN A 7 -13.87 24.78 15.87
C ASN A 7 -13.83 26.18 15.18
N HIS A 8 -13.55 27.24 15.93
CA HIS A 8 -13.35 28.60 15.43
C HIS A 8 -12.15 28.71 14.46
N ASP A 9 -11.05 27.98 14.69
CA ASP A 9 -9.85 28.04 13.84
C ASP A 9 -10.09 27.38 12.47
N ILE A 10 -10.95 26.36 12.41
CA ILE A 10 -11.21 25.60 11.17
C ILE A 10 -12.01 26.42 10.16
N ALA A 11 -13.07 27.10 10.61
CA ALA A 11 -13.90 27.92 9.73
C ALA A 11 -13.12 29.11 9.14
N ASP A 12 -12.24 29.71 9.94
CA ASP A 12 -11.36 30.79 9.51
C ASP A 12 -10.34 30.29 8.47
N ILE A 13 -9.77 29.08 8.65
CA ILE A 13 -8.88 28.44 7.68
C ILE A 13 -9.60 28.12 6.36
N ILE A 14 -10.81 27.55 6.43
CA ILE A 14 -11.63 27.27 5.24
C ILE A 14 -11.85 28.57 4.46
N THR A 15 -12.28 29.64 5.14
CA THR A 15 -12.57 30.92 4.50
C THR A 15 -11.32 31.56 3.93
N LYS A 16 -10.20 31.52 4.66
CA LYS A 16 -8.94 32.15 4.27
C LYS A 16 -8.25 31.44 3.09
N TYR A 17 -8.31 30.11 3.05
CA TYR A 17 -7.53 29.30 2.11
C TYR A 17 -8.39 28.51 1.10
N GLY A 18 -9.72 28.59 1.20
CA GLY A 18 -10.65 27.84 0.33
C GLY A 18 -10.55 26.32 0.50
N LEU A 19 -10.12 25.83 1.67
CA LEU A 19 -9.92 24.41 1.91
C LEU A 19 -11.25 23.71 2.20
N SER A 20 -11.37 22.44 1.79
CA SER A 20 -12.43 21.56 2.32
C SER A 20 -12.28 21.39 3.83
N GLU A 21 -13.38 21.10 4.53
CA GLU A 21 -13.38 20.91 5.98
C GLU A 21 -12.39 19.83 6.45
N ARG A 22 -12.28 18.72 5.71
CA ARG A 22 -11.27 17.67 5.96
C ARG A 22 -9.84 18.19 5.86
N SER A 23 -9.56 19.05 4.88
CA SER A 23 -8.22 19.59 4.64
C SER A 23 -7.87 20.65 5.69
N ALA A 24 -8.82 21.50 6.05
CA ALA A 24 -8.65 22.49 7.12
C ALA A 24 -8.41 21.83 8.49
N ARG A 25 -9.08 20.70 8.79
CA ARG A 25 -8.79 19.91 9.99
C ARG A 25 -7.40 19.31 9.98
N ASN A 26 -6.89 18.90 8.82
CA ASN A 26 -5.54 18.34 8.70
C ASN A 26 -4.46 19.42 8.80
N SER A 27 -4.71 20.65 8.33
CA SER A 27 -3.71 21.73 8.32
C SER A 27 -3.29 22.21 9.71
N VAL A 28 -4.07 21.90 10.73
CA VAL A 28 -3.83 22.27 12.14
C VAL A 28 -3.32 21.11 13.00
N GLN A 29 -3.24 19.91 12.44
CA GLN A 29 -2.59 18.79 13.11
C GLN A 29 -1.08 18.98 13.07
N GLY A 30 -0.39 18.54 14.13
CA GLY A 30 1.07 18.60 14.17
C GLY A 30 1.66 17.87 12.97
N HIS A 31 2.67 18.45 12.32
CA HIS A 31 3.22 17.95 11.06
C HIS A 31 4.11 16.73 11.32
N PRO A 32 3.63 15.48 11.07
CA PRO A 32 4.45 14.29 11.29
C PRO A 32 5.65 14.25 10.32
N TRP A 33 5.54 14.95 9.20
CA TRP A 33 6.60 15.07 8.20
C TRP A 33 7.82 15.83 8.70
N ASP A 34 7.67 16.78 9.62
CA ASP A 34 8.82 17.49 10.19
C ASP A 34 9.66 16.53 11.04
N LYS A 35 9.00 15.70 11.87
CA LYS A 35 9.68 14.63 12.62
C LYS A 35 10.29 13.58 11.70
N LEU A 36 9.60 13.21 10.62
CA LEU A 36 10.16 12.28 9.66
C LEU A 36 11.38 12.89 8.94
N ALA A 37 11.34 14.18 8.59
CA ALA A 37 12.46 14.88 7.99
C ALA A 37 13.66 14.95 8.95
N GLU A 38 13.43 15.19 10.24
CA GLU A 38 14.45 15.10 11.29
C GLU A 38 15.04 13.68 11.40
N MET A 39 14.20 12.64 11.34
CA MET A 39 14.66 11.25 11.34
C MET A 39 15.48 10.91 10.07
N LEU A 40 15.02 11.35 8.89
CA LEU A 40 15.71 11.16 7.62
C LEU A 40 17.05 11.88 7.57
N ALA A 41 17.11 13.10 8.12
CA ALA A 41 18.36 13.85 8.28
C ALA A 41 19.35 13.13 9.21
N ASN A 42 18.85 12.33 10.14
CA ASN A 42 19.63 11.50 11.05
C ASN A 42 19.63 10.02 10.64
N SER A 43 19.67 9.72 9.33
CA SER A 43 19.72 8.34 8.84
C SER A 43 20.97 7.60 9.34
N TRP A 44 20.84 6.29 9.50
CA TRP A 44 21.96 5.43 9.87
C TRP A 44 23.09 5.54 8.84
N SER A 45 24.33 5.66 9.32
CA SER A 45 25.53 5.48 8.52
C SER A 45 26.66 4.93 9.38
N PRO A 46 27.77 4.42 8.80
CA PRO A 46 28.95 4.05 9.59
C PRO A 46 29.47 5.17 10.49
N GLY A 47 29.22 6.45 10.13
CA GLY A 47 29.55 7.63 10.94
C GLY A 47 28.41 8.15 11.84
N ASN A 48 27.22 7.54 11.76
CA ASN A 48 26.05 7.87 12.57
C ASN A 48 25.28 6.57 12.94
N PRO A 49 25.81 5.75 13.86
CA PRO A 49 25.26 4.43 14.16
C PRO A 49 23.93 4.46 14.94
N GLU A 50 23.54 5.60 15.50
CA GLU A 50 22.26 5.78 16.21
C GLU A 50 21.11 6.21 15.30
N GLY A 51 21.39 6.52 14.03
CA GLY A 51 20.35 6.85 13.07
C GLY A 51 19.40 5.70 12.80
N SER A 52 18.11 5.98 12.57
CA SER A 52 17.11 4.94 12.28
C SER A 52 16.12 5.39 11.20
N VAL A 53 16.25 4.78 10.03
CA VAL A 53 15.32 4.92 8.90
C VAL A 53 15.21 3.56 8.23
N ALA A 54 13.99 3.15 7.88
CA ALA A 54 13.72 1.92 7.14
C ALA A 54 14.00 2.09 5.64
N ASP A 55 15.24 2.40 5.27
CA ASP A 55 15.70 2.47 3.88
C ASP A 55 16.75 1.38 3.61
N ASN A 56 16.50 0.53 2.61
CA ASN A 56 17.45 -0.50 2.21
C ASN A 56 18.36 0.01 1.10
N GLN A 57 19.57 0.41 1.48
CA GLN A 57 20.58 0.92 0.54
C GLN A 57 21.48 -0.18 -0.04
N LEU A 58 21.42 -1.41 0.50
CA LEU A 58 22.38 -2.48 0.20
C LEU A 58 22.34 -2.94 -1.27
N GLN A 59 21.17 -2.81 -1.92
CA GLN A 59 20.95 -3.26 -3.30
C GLN A 59 20.91 -2.13 -4.32
N GLN A 60 21.04 -0.86 -3.89
CA GLN A 60 20.87 0.28 -4.80
C GLN A 60 21.87 0.25 -5.96
N GLN A 61 23.12 -0.11 -5.69
CA GLN A 61 24.15 -0.18 -6.72
C GLN A 61 23.86 -1.28 -7.75
N GLU A 62 23.44 -2.47 -7.29
CA GLU A 62 23.08 -3.58 -8.17
C GLU A 62 21.88 -3.23 -9.06
N VAL A 63 20.83 -2.64 -8.47
CA VAL A 63 19.64 -2.18 -9.20
C VAL A 63 20.00 -1.09 -10.21
N ALA A 64 20.83 -0.12 -9.83
CA ALA A 64 21.28 0.94 -10.73
C ALA A 64 22.07 0.39 -11.92
N THR A 65 22.99 -0.55 -11.67
CA THR A 65 23.74 -1.24 -12.73
C THR A 65 22.80 -2.04 -13.63
N TYR A 66 21.83 -2.77 -13.07
CA TYR A 66 20.86 -3.52 -13.85
C TYR A 66 20.03 -2.61 -14.76
N ILE A 67 19.47 -1.53 -14.23
CA ILE A 67 18.70 -0.55 -15.01
C ILE A 67 19.56 0.04 -16.12
N THR A 68 20.77 0.51 -15.79
CA THR A 68 21.67 1.15 -16.75
C THR A 68 22.00 0.24 -17.94
N ASN A 69 22.20 -1.05 -17.67
CA ASN A 69 22.59 -2.02 -18.71
C ASN A 69 21.40 -2.63 -19.48
N ASN A 70 20.17 -2.54 -18.97
CA ASN A 70 19.00 -3.23 -19.52
C ASN A 70 17.84 -2.30 -19.91
N LEU A 71 17.95 -0.99 -19.66
CA LEU A 71 16.90 -0.04 -20.03
C LEU A 71 16.80 0.10 -21.55
N VAL A 72 15.78 -0.52 -22.12
CA VAL A 72 15.35 -0.28 -23.50
C VAL A 72 14.26 0.77 -23.49
N PHE A 73 14.52 1.92 -24.11
CA PHE A 73 13.59 3.04 -24.14
C PHE A 73 13.06 3.27 -25.55
N ASP A 74 11.75 3.13 -25.71
CA ASP A 74 10.99 3.58 -26.86
C ASP A 74 10.10 4.77 -26.45
N SER A 75 10.28 5.93 -27.10
CA SER A 75 9.51 7.13 -26.77
C SER A 75 8.03 7.00 -27.13
N SER A 76 7.70 6.23 -28.18
CA SER A 76 6.32 6.05 -28.64
C SER A 76 5.51 5.18 -27.67
N ASP A 77 6.15 4.19 -27.06
CA ASP A 77 5.51 3.30 -26.08
C ASP A 77 5.55 3.84 -24.64
N HIS A 78 6.58 4.61 -24.26
CA HIS A 78 6.81 4.98 -22.85
C HIS A 78 6.43 6.42 -22.47
N LEU A 79 6.34 7.35 -23.42
CA LEU A 79 6.01 8.76 -23.11
C LEU A 79 4.52 9.11 -23.34
N GLY A 80 3.75 8.18 -23.89
CA GLY A 80 2.30 8.33 -24.06
C GLY A 80 1.49 7.71 -22.93
N TYR A 81 0.16 7.80 -23.03
CA TYR A 81 -0.77 7.06 -22.15
C TYR A 81 -0.67 5.53 -22.32
N GLY A 82 0.01 5.08 -23.38
CA GLY A 82 0.38 3.69 -23.64
C GLY A 82 -0.82 2.75 -23.53
N VAL A 83 -0.68 1.77 -22.65
CA VAL A 83 -1.61 0.65 -22.43
C VAL A 83 -2.61 0.90 -21.29
N GLY A 84 -2.77 2.16 -20.89
CA GLY A 84 -3.73 2.59 -19.87
C GLY A 84 -3.22 2.51 -18.43
N PRO A 85 -4.08 2.88 -17.46
CA PRO A 85 -3.65 3.22 -16.10
C PRO A 85 -3.41 2.02 -15.18
N ARG A 86 -3.60 0.79 -15.66
CA ARG A 86 -3.53 -0.43 -14.82
C ARG A 86 -2.12 -1.01 -14.70
N GLY A 87 -1.15 -0.40 -15.37
CA GLY A 87 0.19 -0.95 -15.56
C GLY A 87 0.30 -1.78 -16.83
N SER A 88 1.52 -1.84 -17.40
CA SER A 88 1.73 -2.48 -18.69
C SER A 88 1.58 -4.00 -18.65
N PRO A 89 1.11 -4.66 -19.73
CA PRO A 89 1.02 -6.12 -19.78
C PRO A 89 2.34 -6.82 -19.43
N ARG A 90 3.46 -6.28 -19.94
CA ARG A 90 4.82 -6.77 -19.62
C ARG A 90 5.07 -6.75 -18.11
N LEU A 91 4.81 -5.62 -17.46
CA LEU A 91 5.02 -5.45 -16.02
C LEU A 91 4.08 -6.35 -15.22
N LYS A 92 2.79 -6.39 -15.54
CA LYS A 92 1.82 -7.24 -14.84
C LYS A 92 2.12 -8.72 -14.96
N ARG A 93 2.60 -9.19 -16.12
CA ARG A 93 3.06 -10.58 -16.30
C ARG A 93 4.26 -10.91 -15.42
N ALA A 94 5.24 -10.01 -15.39
CA ALA A 94 6.41 -10.17 -14.54
C ALA A 94 6.02 -10.19 -13.04
N LEU A 95 5.14 -9.29 -12.61
CA LEU A 95 4.62 -9.24 -11.25
C LEU A 95 3.83 -10.50 -10.90
N ALA A 96 2.92 -10.96 -11.77
CA ALA A 96 2.18 -12.20 -11.55
C ALA A 96 3.13 -13.40 -11.40
N SER A 97 4.14 -13.52 -12.27
CA SER A 97 5.18 -14.55 -12.15
C SER A 97 5.91 -14.45 -10.82
N PHE A 98 6.31 -13.25 -10.42
CA PHE A 98 7.00 -12.98 -9.16
C PHE A 98 6.16 -13.35 -7.93
N PHE A 99 4.87 -13.03 -7.88
CA PHE A 99 4.02 -13.46 -6.76
C PHE A 99 3.82 -14.98 -6.73
N ASN A 100 3.71 -15.63 -7.90
CA ASN A 100 3.63 -17.08 -7.95
C ASN A 100 4.94 -17.74 -7.48
N SER A 101 6.11 -17.22 -7.84
CA SER A 101 7.40 -17.79 -7.45
C SER A 101 7.82 -17.42 -6.03
N ASP A 102 7.91 -16.13 -5.74
CA ASP A 102 8.54 -15.60 -4.53
C ASP A 102 7.59 -15.58 -3.34
N PHE A 103 6.31 -15.32 -3.60
CA PHE A 103 5.26 -15.34 -2.59
C PHE A 103 4.57 -16.70 -2.52
N ARG A 104 4.93 -17.63 -3.42
CA ARG A 104 4.44 -19.03 -3.47
C ARG A 104 2.92 -19.10 -3.42
N ALA A 105 2.26 -18.29 -4.24
CA ALA A 105 0.81 -18.18 -4.24
C ALA A 105 0.14 -19.56 -4.39
N HIS A 106 -0.73 -19.91 -3.44
CA HIS A 106 -1.49 -21.16 -3.43
C HIS A 106 -2.49 -21.18 -4.58
N GLU A 107 -3.26 -20.11 -4.76
CA GLU A 107 -4.03 -19.88 -5.99
C GLU A 107 -3.18 -19.05 -6.96
N PRO A 108 -2.96 -19.49 -8.21
CA PRO A 108 -2.12 -18.78 -9.16
C PRO A 108 -2.58 -17.33 -9.40
N VAL A 109 -1.69 -16.37 -9.23
CA VAL A 109 -1.89 -14.95 -9.57
C VAL A 109 -1.81 -14.78 -11.09
N LYS A 110 -2.82 -14.14 -11.67
CA LYS A 110 -2.92 -13.85 -13.11
C LYS A 110 -2.65 -12.38 -13.39
N GLU A 111 -2.35 -12.03 -14.64
CA GLU A 111 -2.18 -10.62 -15.08
C GLU A 111 -3.43 -9.75 -14.83
N ALA A 112 -4.61 -10.38 -14.80
CA ALA A 112 -5.88 -9.70 -14.52
C ALA A 112 -6.07 -9.39 -13.03
N ASP A 113 -5.36 -10.09 -12.13
CA ASP A 113 -5.46 -9.94 -10.69
C ASP A 113 -4.57 -8.79 -10.16
N VAL A 114 -3.76 -8.18 -11.03
CA VAL A 114 -2.70 -7.22 -10.69
C VAL A 114 -3.02 -5.83 -11.22
N ILE A 115 -2.96 -4.83 -10.33
CA ILE A 115 -3.00 -3.41 -10.68
C ILE A 115 -1.78 -2.71 -10.10
N VAL A 116 -1.16 -1.84 -10.90
CA VAL A 116 0.00 -1.04 -10.51
C VAL A 116 -0.44 0.38 -10.14
N PHE A 117 0.06 0.85 -9.00
CA PHE A 117 -0.10 2.19 -8.46
C PHE A 117 1.29 2.84 -8.28
N PRO A 118 1.37 4.18 -8.14
CA PRO A 118 2.66 4.85 -7.92
C PRO A 118 3.40 4.32 -6.69
N GLU A 119 2.69 4.07 -5.58
CA GLU A 119 3.26 3.58 -4.31
C GLU A 119 2.23 2.78 -3.51
N VAL A 120 2.67 2.08 -2.45
CA VAL A 120 1.78 1.28 -1.59
C VAL A 120 0.71 2.13 -0.90
N ILE A 121 1.02 3.39 -0.54
CA ILE A 121 0.06 4.31 0.09
C ILE A 121 -1.11 4.56 -0.86
N ALA A 122 -0.84 4.77 -2.16
CA ALA A 122 -1.90 4.94 -3.15
C ALA A 122 -2.76 3.68 -3.31
N VAL A 123 -2.20 2.48 -3.10
CA VAL A 123 -2.98 1.22 -3.04
C VAL A 123 -3.92 1.24 -1.84
N LEU A 124 -3.40 1.57 -0.66
CA LEU A 124 -4.19 1.60 0.59
C LEU A 124 -5.30 2.67 0.53
N ASP A 125 -5.02 3.85 -0.02
CA ASP A 125 -6.00 4.92 -0.21
C ASP A 125 -7.10 4.48 -1.19
N ALA A 126 -6.72 3.89 -2.34
CA ALA A 126 -7.69 3.38 -3.31
C ALA A 126 -8.57 2.27 -2.73
N LEU A 127 -7.99 1.37 -1.92
CA LEU A 127 -8.73 0.33 -1.20
C LEU A 127 -9.69 0.94 -0.19
N ALA A 128 -9.23 1.84 0.66
CA ALA A 128 -10.05 2.52 1.66
C ALA A 128 -11.23 3.23 1.01
N TRP A 129 -10.98 3.98 -0.07
CA TRP A 129 -12.04 4.65 -0.83
C TRP A 129 -13.06 3.65 -1.42
N SER A 130 -12.58 2.52 -1.95
CA SER A 130 -13.44 1.56 -2.67
C SER A 130 -14.27 0.65 -1.77
N ILE A 131 -13.83 0.38 -0.53
CA ILE A 131 -14.47 -0.62 0.34
C ILE A 131 -14.92 -0.08 1.70
N CYS A 132 -14.53 1.15 2.07
CA CYS A 132 -14.83 1.73 3.38
C CYS A 132 -15.62 3.03 3.25
N ASN A 133 -16.96 2.90 3.28
CA ASN A 133 -17.86 4.06 3.28
C ASN A 133 -17.63 4.96 4.50
N GLU A 134 -18.12 6.20 4.40
CA GLU A 134 -18.19 7.11 5.55
C GLU A 134 -18.88 6.45 6.75
N ASN A 135 -18.39 6.75 7.96
CA ASN A 135 -18.84 6.15 9.22
C ASN A 135 -18.60 4.64 9.35
N LYS A 136 -17.82 4.02 8.46
CA LYS A 136 -17.21 2.70 8.66
C LYS A 136 -15.79 2.84 9.17
N GLY A 137 -15.27 1.76 9.75
CA GLY A 137 -13.95 1.72 10.36
C GLY A 137 -13.06 0.65 9.74
N ILE A 138 -11.75 0.89 9.78
CA ILE A 138 -10.72 -0.09 9.43
C ILE A 138 -10.12 -0.60 10.75
N ILE A 139 -10.02 -1.92 10.89
CA ILE A 139 -9.39 -2.56 12.05
C ILE A 139 -7.91 -2.77 11.73
N THR A 140 -7.03 -2.26 12.58
CA THR A 140 -5.58 -2.47 12.47
C THR A 140 -5.05 -3.10 13.76
N PRO A 141 -4.18 -4.12 13.66
CA PRO A 141 -3.56 -4.71 14.84
C PRO A 141 -2.61 -3.70 15.50
N MET A 142 -2.60 -3.69 16.84
CA MET A 142 -1.68 -2.89 17.63
C MET A 142 -0.59 -3.79 18.24
N PRO A 143 0.70 -3.39 18.21
CA PRO A 143 1.22 -2.15 17.62
C PRO A 143 1.16 -2.13 16.08
N PHE A 144 0.95 -0.93 15.53
CA PHE A 144 0.89 -0.66 14.09
C PHE A 144 2.24 -0.99 13.42
N TYR A 145 2.23 -1.53 12.20
CA TYR A 145 3.43 -2.04 11.49
C TYR A 145 4.23 -3.11 12.24
N THR A 146 3.60 -3.95 13.07
CA THR A 146 4.31 -5.11 13.62
C THR A 146 4.41 -6.24 12.60
N GLY A 147 5.65 -6.56 12.26
CA GLY A 147 6.03 -7.49 11.20
C GLY A 147 5.58 -8.96 11.36
N LEU A 148 6.13 -9.76 10.45
CA LEU A 148 5.97 -11.19 10.19
C LEU A 148 5.23 -11.99 11.28
N LYS A 149 4.07 -12.55 10.94
CA LYS A 149 3.34 -13.52 11.77
C LYS A 149 3.38 -14.92 11.15
N PRO A 150 3.30 -15.98 11.98
CA PRO A 150 3.16 -17.35 11.50
C PRO A 150 1.88 -17.58 10.68
N ALA A 151 1.89 -18.62 9.84
CA ALA A 151 0.75 -19.04 9.02
C ALA A 151 -0.58 -19.13 9.78
N ASN A 152 -0.58 -19.78 10.95
CA ASN A 152 -1.79 -19.97 11.76
C ASN A 152 -2.42 -18.64 12.19
N THR A 153 -1.61 -17.63 12.51
CA THR A 153 -2.14 -16.30 12.87
C THR A 153 -2.91 -15.69 11.70
N TRP A 154 -2.40 -15.81 10.48
CA TRP A 154 -3.10 -15.29 9.29
C TRP A 154 -4.38 -16.06 8.99
N ARG A 155 -4.41 -17.37 9.22
CA ARG A 155 -5.64 -18.17 9.08
C ARG A 155 -6.70 -17.75 10.09
N GLU A 156 -6.33 -17.51 11.35
CA GLU A 156 -7.28 -17.04 12.38
C GLU A 156 -7.79 -15.64 12.09
N ILE A 157 -6.93 -14.72 11.64
CA ILE A 157 -7.34 -13.39 11.18
C ILE A 157 -8.31 -13.50 9.99
N ALA A 158 -7.99 -14.35 9.00
CA ALA A 158 -8.88 -14.59 7.87
C ALA A 158 -10.23 -15.15 8.31
N ARG A 159 -10.25 -16.11 9.25
CA ARG A 159 -11.48 -16.68 9.80
C ARG A 159 -12.32 -15.65 10.54
N PHE A 160 -11.68 -14.78 11.32
CA PHE A 160 -12.34 -13.64 11.96
C PHE A 160 -12.95 -12.71 10.92
N CYS A 161 -12.19 -12.31 9.90
CA CYS A 161 -12.69 -11.47 8.82
C CYS A 161 -13.88 -12.12 8.09
N GLY A 162 -13.76 -13.39 7.69
CA GLY A 162 -14.81 -14.15 7.03
C GLY A 162 -16.09 -14.27 7.86
N SER A 163 -15.96 -14.56 9.16
CA SER A 163 -17.11 -14.68 10.08
C SER A 163 -17.86 -13.35 10.28
N ASN A 164 -17.20 -12.21 10.02
CA ASN A 164 -17.77 -10.88 10.22
C ASN A 164 -18.01 -10.13 8.90
N GLY A 165 -17.81 -10.76 7.74
CA GLY A 165 -17.96 -10.11 6.43
C GLY A 165 -16.98 -8.95 6.20
N LEU A 166 -15.78 -9.03 6.77
CA LEU A 166 -14.76 -8.00 6.66
C LEU A 166 -13.75 -8.33 5.55
N HIS A 167 -13.26 -7.29 4.87
CA HIS A 167 -12.11 -7.41 3.99
C HIS A 167 -10.84 -7.65 4.81
N LEU A 168 -9.98 -8.54 4.33
CA LEU A 168 -8.62 -8.72 4.79
C LEU A 168 -7.66 -8.06 3.79
N ILE A 169 -7.09 -6.93 4.19
CA ILE A 169 -5.99 -6.29 3.45
C ILE A 169 -4.69 -6.63 4.16
N ARG A 170 -3.72 -7.19 3.43
CA ARG A 170 -2.38 -7.42 3.95
C ARG A 170 -1.35 -6.59 3.20
N ASP A 171 -0.74 -5.66 3.92
CA ASP A 171 0.46 -4.96 3.47
C ASP A 171 1.68 -5.88 3.64
N GLU A 172 2.22 -6.34 2.52
CA GLU A 172 3.37 -7.21 2.41
C GLU A 172 4.61 -6.47 1.85
N ILE A 173 4.70 -5.14 2.05
CA ILE A 173 5.83 -4.33 1.58
C ILE A 173 7.21 -4.82 2.07
N PHE A 174 7.29 -5.43 3.26
CA PHE A 174 8.54 -5.97 3.81
C PHE A 174 8.74 -7.47 3.53
N ALA A 175 7.91 -8.11 2.71
CA ALA A 175 7.96 -9.56 2.49
C ALA A 175 9.31 -10.08 1.98
N LYS A 176 10.02 -9.26 1.19
CA LYS A 176 11.35 -9.59 0.63
C LYS A 176 12.52 -9.04 1.44
N SER A 177 12.27 -8.45 2.61
CA SER A 177 13.30 -7.92 3.50
C SER A 177 13.62 -8.84 4.67
N VAL A 178 13.13 -10.09 4.65
CA VAL A 178 13.41 -11.09 5.69
C VAL A 178 14.81 -11.66 5.50
N HIS A 179 15.60 -11.60 6.56
CA HIS A 179 16.96 -12.11 6.64
C HIS A 179 17.21 -12.67 8.04
N ASP A 180 18.21 -13.53 8.16
CA ASP A 180 18.62 -14.05 9.46
C ASP A 180 19.14 -12.91 10.33
N ASN A 181 18.42 -12.64 11.43
CA ASN A 181 18.79 -11.61 12.38
C ASN A 181 18.95 -12.24 13.77
N PRO A 182 20.19 -12.46 14.26
CA PRO A 182 20.44 -13.07 15.56
C PRO A 182 19.97 -12.20 16.75
N HIS A 183 19.65 -10.92 16.50
CA HIS A 183 19.10 -10.01 17.51
C HIS A 183 17.57 -9.95 17.49
N ALA A 184 16.91 -10.54 16.50
CA ALA A 184 15.46 -10.65 16.45
C ALA A 184 15.00 -11.91 17.20
N SER A 185 14.36 -11.73 18.35
CA SER A 185 13.83 -12.84 19.16
C SER A 185 12.65 -13.58 18.52
N HIS A 186 12.00 -12.97 17.52
CA HIS A 186 10.80 -13.49 16.87
C HIS A 186 10.80 -13.21 15.36
N GLY A 187 11.63 -13.94 14.60
CA GLY A 187 11.72 -13.82 13.14
C GLY A 187 11.57 -15.17 12.46
N GLY A 188 10.33 -15.66 12.31
CA GLY A 188 10.06 -16.81 11.44
C GLY A 188 10.13 -16.42 9.96
N PRO A 189 10.19 -17.40 9.03
CA PRO A 189 10.14 -17.11 7.60
C PRO A 189 8.86 -16.34 7.25
N HIS A 190 8.96 -15.41 6.29
CA HIS A 190 7.78 -14.74 5.78
C HIS A 190 6.78 -15.76 5.22
N THR A 191 5.56 -15.71 5.72
CA THR A 191 4.43 -16.47 5.16
C THR A 191 3.49 -15.47 4.52
N SER A 192 3.39 -15.43 3.19
CA SER A 192 2.44 -14.56 2.49
C SER A 192 1.01 -15.08 2.66
N VAL A 193 0.01 -14.19 2.68
CA VAL A 193 -1.41 -14.60 2.68
C VAL A 193 -1.77 -15.27 1.35
N LEU A 194 -1.05 -14.94 0.28
CA LEU A 194 -1.20 -15.61 -1.02
C LEU A 194 -0.78 -17.07 -0.96
N SER A 195 0.19 -17.44 -0.10
CA SER A 195 0.67 -18.83 0.02
C SER A 195 -0.24 -19.76 0.81
N LEU A 196 -1.31 -19.23 1.39
CA LEU A 196 -2.22 -19.99 2.24
C LEU A 196 -3.45 -20.41 1.45
N ASP A 197 -3.88 -21.65 1.62
CA ASP A 197 -5.28 -22.00 1.36
C ASP A 197 -6.12 -21.33 2.44
N LEU A 198 -7.08 -20.49 2.07
CA LEU A 198 -7.99 -19.81 3.01
C LEU A 198 -9.46 -20.10 2.67
N SER A 199 -9.72 -21.06 1.78
CA SER A 199 -11.06 -21.38 1.29
C SER A 199 -12.04 -21.79 2.39
N ASP A 200 -11.54 -22.32 3.51
CA ASP A 200 -12.32 -22.67 4.70
C ASP A 200 -12.42 -21.53 5.75
N CYS A 201 -11.79 -20.39 5.50
CA CYS A 201 -11.70 -19.26 6.43
C CYS A 201 -12.49 -18.03 5.95
N ILE A 202 -12.35 -17.66 4.68
CA ILE A 202 -12.87 -16.40 4.14
C ILE A 202 -13.13 -16.52 2.63
N ASP A 203 -14.11 -15.79 2.13
CA ASP A 203 -14.30 -15.61 0.69
C ASP A 203 -13.06 -14.93 0.09
N ARG A 204 -12.48 -15.55 -0.95
CA ARG A 204 -11.30 -15.04 -1.65
C ARG A 204 -11.48 -13.62 -2.22
N HIS A 205 -12.71 -13.19 -2.52
CA HIS A 205 -13.02 -11.83 -2.99
C HIS A 205 -12.84 -10.77 -1.90
N LEU A 206 -12.68 -11.17 -0.64
CA LEU A 206 -12.42 -10.30 0.49
C LEU A 206 -10.93 -10.25 0.89
N VAL A 207 -10.05 -10.99 0.20
CA VAL A 207 -8.60 -11.03 0.50
C VAL A 207 -7.81 -10.24 -0.54
N HIS A 208 -7.02 -9.27 -0.07
CA HIS A 208 -6.26 -8.35 -0.91
C HIS A 208 -4.83 -8.18 -0.39
N VAL A 209 -3.85 -8.14 -1.28
CA VAL A 209 -2.44 -7.91 -0.93
C VAL A 209 -1.95 -6.60 -1.54
N ALA A 210 -1.36 -5.75 -0.71
CA ALA A 210 -0.61 -4.59 -1.12
C ALA A 210 0.89 -4.89 -0.97
N SER A 211 1.69 -4.61 -1.99
CA SER A 211 3.15 -4.82 -1.95
C SER A 211 3.88 -3.63 -2.54
N GLY A 212 5.14 -3.43 -2.13
CA GLY A 212 5.98 -2.31 -2.50
C GLY A 212 7.32 -2.74 -3.07
N LEU A 213 7.60 -2.36 -4.32
CA LEU A 213 8.91 -2.46 -4.98
C LEU A 213 9.31 -1.10 -5.57
N ARG A 214 9.17 -0.03 -4.76
CA ARG A 214 9.12 1.38 -5.25
C ARG A 214 8.03 1.63 -6.31
N LEU A 215 7.05 0.72 -6.32
CA LEU A 215 5.80 0.71 -7.05
C LEU A 215 4.76 0.14 -6.09
N GLY A 216 3.55 0.70 -6.09
CA GLY A 216 2.42 0.10 -5.40
C GLY A 216 1.84 -1.04 -6.25
N VAL A 217 1.64 -2.21 -5.67
CA VAL A 217 1.01 -3.32 -6.38
C VAL A 217 -0.15 -3.84 -5.56
N LEU A 218 -1.34 -3.83 -6.16
CA LEU A 218 -2.52 -4.50 -5.62
C LEU A 218 -2.68 -5.85 -6.30
N VAL A 219 -2.77 -6.91 -5.51
CA VAL A 219 -3.18 -8.25 -5.94
C VAL A 219 -4.54 -8.57 -5.33
N SER A 220 -5.55 -8.83 -6.17
CA SER A 220 -6.91 -9.18 -5.73
C SER A 220 -7.58 -10.15 -6.70
N LYS A 221 -8.45 -11.02 -6.17
CA LYS A 221 -9.33 -11.88 -6.97
C LYS A 221 -10.74 -11.30 -7.16
N SER A 222 -11.01 -10.12 -6.61
CA SER A 222 -12.31 -9.47 -6.69
C SER A 222 -12.41 -8.61 -7.94
N GLU A 223 -13.08 -9.11 -8.98
CA GLU A 223 -13.31 -8.36 -10.22
C GLU A 223 -14.04 -7.04 -9.96
N GLY A 224 -15.02 -7.04 -9.04
CA GLY A 224 -15.74 -5.83 -8.64
C GLY A 224 -14.84 -4.80 -7.96
N LEU A 225 -13.95 -5.23 -7.07
CA LEU A 225 -12.98 -4.32 -6.43
C LEU A 225 -11.97 -3.80 -7.45
N LEU A 226 -11.42 -4.68 -8.30
CA LEU A 226 -10.47 -4.30 -9.34
C LEU A 226 -11.11 -3.30 -10.32
N ALA A 227 -12.39 -3.46 -10.66
CA ALA A 227 -13.13 -2.48 -11.44
C ALA A 227 -13.22 -1.14 -10.71
N ALA A 228 -13.67 -1.14 -9.45
CA ALA A 228 -13.85 0.07 -8.63
C ALA A 228 -12.54 0.87 -8.44
N VAL A 229 -11.45 0.22 -8.05
CA VAL A 229 -10.17 0.93 -7.85
C VAL A 229 -9.61 1.51 -9.16
N THR A 230 -9.94 0.91 -10.31
CA THR A 230 -9.50 1.45 -11.61
C THR A 230 -10.36 2.60 -12.11
N SER A 231 -11.62 2.69 -11.67
CA SER A 231 -12.52 3.77 -12.07
C SER A 231 -12.29 5.07 -11.29
N ILE A 232 -11.61 5.03 -10.13
CA ILE A 232 -11.25 6.23 -9.33
C ILE A 232 -10.60 7.32 -10.21
N TRP A 233 -9.81 6.92 -11.20
CA TRP A 233 -9.07 7.83 -12.08
C TRP A 233 -9.84 8.24 -13.34
N GLN A 234 -11.01 7.65 -13.58
CA GLN A 234 -11.79 7.82 -14.82
C GLN A 234 -13.11 8.55 -14.57
N ASP A 235 -13.63 8.50 -13.35
CA ASP A 235 -14.98 8.96 -13.07
C ASP A 235 -15.01 10.45 -12.72
N SER A 236 -15.49 11.24 -13.67
CA SER A 236 -15.73 12.67 -13.52
C SER A 236 -16.91 13.00 -12.59
N SER A 237 -17.73 12.01 -12.21
CA SER A 237 -18.84 12.19 -11.26
C SER A 237 -18.38 12.20 -9.80
N ILE A 238 -17.13 11.81 -9.51
CA ILE A 238 -16.51 11.92 -8.18
C ILE A 238 -16.14 13.38 -7.85
N TYR A 239 -16.07 14.25 -8.86
CA TYR A 239 -16.12 15.69 -8.67
C TYR A 239 -17.59 16.09 -8.76
N PRO A 240 -18.33 16.23 -7.65
CA PRO A 240 -19.63 16.87 -7.74
C PRO A 240 -19.36 18.23 -8.38
N ALA A 241 -19.91 18.44 -9.56
CA ALA A 241 -20.06 19.78 -10.10
C ALA A 241 -20.94 20.51 -9.10
N GLU A 242 -20.33 21.12 -8.08
CA GLU A 242 -20.92 22.26 -7.41
C GLU A 242 -21.25 23.20 -8.55
N ARG A 243 -22.54 23.25 -8.90
CA ARG A 243 -23.07 24.33 -9.72
C ARG A 243 -22.77 25.58 -8.91
N LEU A 244 -21.68 26.24 -9.27
CA LEU A 244 -21.47 27.64 -8.91
C LEU A 244 -22.75 28.39 -9.33
N PRO A 245 -23.28 29.28 -8.47
CA PRO A 245 -24.51 30.01 -8.74
C PRO A 245 -24.47 30.78 -10.05
#